data_AF-A0A8I5ZZK3-F1
#
_entry.id   AF-A0A8I5ZZK3-F1
#
_cell.length_a   1.000
_cell.length_b   1.000
_cell.length_c   1.000
_cell.angle_alpha   90.00
_cell.angle_beta   90.00
_cell.angle_gamma   90.00
#
_symmetry.space_group_name_H-M   'P 1'
#
loop_
_entity.id
_entity.type
_entity.pdbx_description
1 polymer ?
#
loop_
_entity_poly.entity_id
_entity_poly.type
_entity_poly.pdbx_seq_one_letter_code
_entity_poly.pdbx_strand_id
1 'polypeptide(L)'
;FFFFFPELGTEPRTLRFLGKRSTTELNPQPRSLPFLIKSLTLTDLCNLDLFFLLLKLADQFCNAIGVLQQCGPPASFSNIQTAINKDQPANPTEEYAQLFAALIARTAKDIDVLIDSLPSEESTAALQAASLYKLEEENHEAATCLEDVVYRGDMLLEKIQSALADIAQSQLKTRSVTHSQSLPDS
;
A
#
# COMPACT_ATOMS: atom_id res chain seq x y z
N PHE A 1 -2.63 -23.62 11.05
CA PHE A 1 -1.77 -23.60 9.85
C PHE A 1 -2.59 -24.00 8.65
N PHE A 2 -3.04 -23.04 7.84
CA PHE A 2 -3.44 -23.23 6.45
C PHE A 2 -3.27 -21.88 5.76
N PHE A 3 -2.35 -21.82 4.80
CA PHE A 3 -2.24 -20.71 3.86
C PHE A 3 -3.35 -20.88 2.82
N PHE A 4 -4.07 -19.80 2.55
CA PHE A 4 -4.94 -19.71 1.38
C PHE A 4 -4.43 -18.56 0.53
N PHE A 5 -3.75 -18.88 -0.55
CA PHE A 5 -3.57 -17.96 -1.67
C PHE A 5 -4.87 -17.94 -2.47
N PRO A 6 -5.37 -16.76 -2.89
CA PRO A 6 -6.17 -16.71 -4.10
C PRO A 6 -5.57 -15.77 -5.16
N GLU A 7 -5.74 -16.26 -6.38
CA GLU A 7 -5.33 -15.74 -7.68
C GLU A 7 -5.75 -14.29 -7.99
N LEU A 8 -5.02 -13.73 -8.96
CA LEU A 8 -5.43 -12.63 -9.83
C LEU A 8 -6.90 -12.79 -10.27
N GLY A 9 -7.75 -11.83 -9.93
CA GLY A 9 -9.12 -11.78 -10.44
C GLY A 9 -9.85 -10.52 -9.98
N THR A 10 -10.19 -9.68 -10.93
CA THR A 10 -10.94 -8.42 -10.82
C THR A 10 -12.32 -8.60 -10.18
N GLU A 11 -12.53 -8.15 -8.94
CA GLU A 11 -13.83 -7.70 -8.37
C GLU A 11 -13.65 -7.30 -6.87
N PRO A 12 -14.32 -6.25 -6.36
CA PRO A 12 -14.20 -5.81 -4.97
C PRO A 12 -15.16 -6.60 -4.07
N ARG A 13 -14.65 -7.60 -3.34
CA ARG A 13 -15.48 -8.35 -2.37
C ARG A 13 -15.56 -7.63 -1.04
N THR A 14 -16.78 -7.20 -0.71
CA THR A 14 -17.17 -6.69 0.61
C THR A 14 -16.94 -7.76 1.69
N LEU A 15 -16.06 -7.47 2.64
CA LEU A 15 -15.76 -8.30 3.82
C LEU A 15 -16.93 -8.22 4.82
N ARG A 16 -17.76 -9.28 4.91
CA ARG A 16 -18.73 -9.42 6.02
C ARG A 16 -18.07 -10.15 7.19
N PHE A 17 -17.93 -9.46 8.32
CA PHE A 17 -17.54 -10.06 9.60
C PHE A 17 -18.73 -10.82 10.21
N LEU A 18 -18.61 -12.14 10.31
CA LEU A 18 -19.53 -13.01 11.05
C LEU A 18 -19.12 -13.03 12.52
N GLY A 19 -19.75 -12.18 13.33
CA GLY A 19 -19.58 -12.13 14.77
C GLY A 19 -20.19 -13.35 15.45
N LYS A 20 -19.38 -14.12 16.18
CA LYS A 20 -19.88 -15.05 17.21
C LYS A 20 -19.87 -14.35 18.56
N ARG A 21 -21.05 -14.23 19.17
CA ARG A 21 -21.24 -13.86 20.58
C ARG A 21 -20.70 -14.97 21.48
N SER A 22 -19.88 -14.60 22.44
CA SER A 22 -19.92 -15.19 23.79
C SER A 22 -19.79 -14.07 24.80
N THR A 23 -20.75 -14.08 25.73
CA THR A 23 -20.96 -13.18 26.85
C THR A 23 -19.80 -13.28 27.83
N THR A 24 -19.24 -12.14 28.24
CA THR A 24 -19.09 -11.60 29.62
C THR A 24 -17.89 -10.63 29.65
N GLU A 25 -18.14 -9.38 30.03
CA GLU A 25 -17.21 -8.40 30.64
C GLU A 25 -15.79 -8.22 30.05
N LEU A 26 -15.66 -7.24 29.15
CA LEU A 26 -14.70 -6.12 29.18
C LEU A 26 -14.79 -5.43 27.82
N ASN A 27 -15.12 -4.14 27.85
CA ASN A 27 -15.25 -3.23 26.71
C ASN A 27 -14.15 -3.47 25.64
N PRO A 28 -14.45 -4.09 24.48
CA PRO A 28 -13.49 -4.22 23.41
C PRO A 28 -13.66 -3.00 22.51
N GLN A 29 -12.86 -1.96 22.75
CA GLN A 29 -12.74 -0.89 21.77
C GLN A 29 -12.25 -1.50 20.44
N PRO A 30 -13.01 -1.38 19.35
CA PRO A 30 -12.53 -1.79 18.04
C PRO A 30 -11.62 -0.67 17.52
N ARG A 31 -10.61 -1.03 16.73
CA ARG A 31 -9.84 -0.17 15.78
C ARG A 31 -8.40 0.19 16.20
N SER A 32 -7.54 -0.81 16.36
CA SER A 32 -6.09 -0.67 16.14
C SER A 32 -5.63 -1.22 14.78
N LEU A 33 -6.53 -1.87 14.03
CA LEU A 33 -6.19 -2.56 12.78
C LEU A 33 -5.60 -1.67 11.65
N PRO A 34 -6.15 -0.51 11.30
CA PRO A 34 -5.79 0.12 10.02
C PRO A 34 -4.37 0.72 10.01
N PHE A 35 -3.81 1.06 11.17
CA PHE A 35 -2.48 1.69 11.26
C PHE A 35 -1.35 0.70 11.53
N LEU A 36 -1.60 -0.31 12.36
CA LEU A 36 -0.69 -1.44 12.52
C LEU A 36 -0.47 -2.15 11.18
N ILE A 37 -1.53 -2.26 10.35
CA ILE A 37 -1.42 -2.73 8.97
C ILE A 37 -0.47 -1.84 8.16
N LYS A 38 -0.56 -0.50 8.23
CA LYS A 38 0.30 0.39 7.44
C LYS A 38 1.79 0.27 7.80
N SER A 39 2.11 0.26 9.09
CA SER A 39 3.51 0.17 9.53
C SER A 39 4.10 -1.22 9.29
N LEU A 40 3.33 -2.30 9.45
CA LEU A 40 3.78 -3.63 9.01
C LEU A 40 3.95 -3.69 7.49
N THR A 41 3.00 -3.17 6.71
CA THR A 41 3.05 -3.31 5.24
C THR A 41 4.24 -2.64 4.59
N LEU A 42 4.72 -1.48 5.08
CA LEU A 42 5.82 -0.78 4.42
C LEU A 42 7.17 -1.43 4.74
N THR A 43 7.36 -1.85 5.99
CA THR A 43 8.55 -2.61 6.40
C THR A 43 8.59 -3.97 5.72
N ASP A 44 7.47 -4.71 5.70
CA ASP A 44 7.38 -6.02 5.05
C ASP A 44 7.55 -5.91 3.52
N LEU A 45 7.03 -4.85 2.90
CA LEU A 45 7.15 -4.61 1.46
C LEU A 45 8.60 -4.29 1.07
N CYS A 46 9.26 -3.35 1.76
CA CYS A 46 10.65 -3.02 1.46
C CYS A 46 11.61 -4.18 1.77
N ASN A 47 11.32 -5.01 2.79
CA ASN A 47 12.11 -6.20 3.09
C ASN A 47 11.97 -7.26 1.98
N LEU A 48 10.75 -7.44 1.47
CA LEU A 48 10.47 -8.36 0.37
C LEU A 48 11.08 -7.87 -0.96
N ASP A 49 11.01 -6.57 -1.24
CA ASP A 49 11.62 -5.96 -2.43
C ASP A 49 13.15 -6.08 -2.38
N LEU A 50 13.77 -5.82 -1.22
CA LEU A 50 15.21 -5.97 -1.04
C LEU A 50 15.66 -7.41 -1.27
N PHE A 51 14.91 -8.37 -0.72
CA PHE A 51 15.16 -9.79 -0.95
C PHE A 51 15.04 -10.16 -2.44
N PHE A 52 14.02 -9.66 -3.13
CA PHE A 52 13.83 -9.90 -4.55
C PHE A 52 14.97 -9.32 -5.41
N LEU A 53 15.44 -8.09 -5.11
CA LEU A 53 16.57 -7.50 -5.81
C LEU A 53 17.88 -8.27 -5.58
N LEU A 54 18.12 -8.76 -4.36
CA LEU A 54 19.29 -9.59 -4.06
C LEU A 54 19.29 -10.91 -4.85
N LEU A 55 18.13 -11.58 -4.90
CA LEU A 55 17.95 -12.78 -5.72
C LEU A 55 18.20 -12.49 -7.21
N LYS A 56 17.67 -11.37 -7.70
CA LYS A 56 17.86 -10.95 -9.09
C LYS A 56 19.32 -10.63 -9.40
N LEU A 57 20.05 -10.00 -8.48
CA LEU A 57 21.47 -9.72 -8.63
C LEU A 57 22.29 -11.02 -8.71
N ALA A 58 21.96 -12.01 -7.87
CA ALA A 58 22.61 -13.32 -7.89
C ALA A 58 22.39 -14.05 -9.23
N ASP A 59 21.17 -14.00 -9.78
CA ASP A 59 20.85 -14.56 -11.08
C ASP A 59 21.65 -13.89 -12.21
N GLN A 60 21.78 -12.55 -12.19
CA GLN A 60 22.61 -11.82 -13.14
C GLN A 60 24.08 -12.24 -13.11
N PHE A 61 24.67 -12.46 -11.93
CA PHE A 61 26.02 -12.98 -11.81
C PHE A 61 26.13 -14.40 -12.40
N CYS A 62 25.18 -15.28 -12.12
CA CYS A 62 25.19 -16.65 -12.65
C CYS A 62 25.11 -16.67 -14.18
N ASN A 63 24.19 -15.89 -14.74
CA ASN A 63 24.01 -15.75 -16.19
C ASN A 63 25.25 -15.14 -16.85
N ALA A 64 25.84 -14.10 -16.25
CA ALA A 64 27.07 -13.48 -16.74
C ALA A 64 28.22 -14.47 -16.78
N ILE A 65 28.45 -15.23 -15.69
CA ILE A 65 29.52 -16.23 -15.62
C ILE A 65 29.30 -17.30 -16.69
N GLY A 66 28.08 -17.83 -16.82
CA GLY A 66 27.76 -18.88 -17.80
C GLY A 66 28.04 -18.45 -19.24
N VAL A 67 27.54 -17.27 -19.64
CA VAL A 67 27.72 -16.74 -21.00
C VAL A 67 29.19 -16.39 -21.27
N LEU A 68 29.88 -15.73 -20.33
CA LEU A 68 31.27 -15.32 -20.52
C LEU A 68 32.22 -16.51 -20.58
N GLN A 69 31.96 -17.59 -19.83
CA GLN A 69 32.74 -18.83 -19.93
C GLN A 69 32.52 -19.53 -21.27
N GLN A 70 31.29 -19.55 -21.79
CA GLN A 70 30.98 -20.15 -23.09
C GLN A 70 31.63 -19.41 -24.26
N CYS A 71 31.71 -18.08 -24.18
CA CYS A 71 32.35 -17.23 -25.18
C CYS A 71 33.85 -16.99 -24.93
N GLY A 72 34.41 -17.57 -23.87
CA GLY A 72 35.81 -17.40 -23.50
C GLY A 72 36.73 -18.13 -24.49
N PRO A 73 37.85 -17.51 -24.92
CA PRO A 73 38.82 -18.21 -25.73
C PRO A 73 39.41 -19.40 -24.95
N PRO A 74 39.66 -20.56 -25.58
CA PRO A 74 40.36 -21.65 -24.93
C PRO A 74 41.73 -21.18 -24.45
N ALA A 75 42.14 -21.63 -23.26
CA ALA A 75 43.43 -21.25 -22.69
C ALA A 75 44.58 -21.57 -23.67
N SER A 76 45.39 -20.57 -24.00
CA SER A 76 46.56 -20.75 -24.86
C SER A 76 47.76 -21.12 -24.02
N PHE A 77 48.32 -22.30 -24.24
CA PHE A 77 49.60 -22.69 -23.66
C PHE A 77 50.73 -22.21 -24.58
N SER A 78 51.67 -21.42 -24.06
CA SER A 78 52.76 -20.78 -24.82
C SER A 78 53.64 -21.74 -25.61
N ASN A 79 53.61 -23.04 -25.31
CA ASN A 79 54.54 -24.03 -25.84
C ASN A 79 54.00 -24.81 -27.07
N ILE A 80 52.74 -24.60 -27.46
CA ILE A 80 52.11 -25.27 -28.62
C ILE A 80 51.50 -24.19 -29.53
N GLN A 81 52.34 -23.28 -30.02
CA GLN A 81 51.90 -22.26 -30.96
C GLN A 81 52.12 -22.77 -32.39
N THR A 82 51.25 -23.65 -32.86
CA THR A 82 51.20 -24.04 -34.27
C THR A 82 49.82 -23.68 -34.84
N ALA A 83 49.76 -22.50 -35.46
CA ALA A 83 49.06 -22.26 -36.72
C ALA A 83 47.55 -22.61 -36.87
N ILE A 84 46.68 -22.37 -35.87
CA ILE A 84 45.22 -22.60 -36.08
C ILE A 84 44.33 -21.34 -36.04
N ASN A 85 44.68 -20.25 -35.36
CA ASN A 85 43.69 -19.16 -35.15
C ASN A 85 44.10 -17.83 -35.79
N LYS A 86 44.02 -17.70 -37.12
CA LYS A 86 44.21 -16.41 -37.80
C LYS A 86 42.93 -15.79 -38.39
N ASP A 87 41.78 -16.43 -38.23
CA ASP A 87 40.51 -15.99 -38.84
C ASP A 87 39.32 -16.16 -37.89
N GLN A 88 39.53 -15.92 -36.58
CA GLN A 88 38.42 -15.95 -35.63
C GLN A 88 37.73 -14.57 -35.64
N PRO A 89 36.41 -14.51 -35.91
CA PRO A 89 35.67 -13.25 -35.87
C PRO A 89 35.78 -12.62 -34.47
N ALA A 90 35.65 -11.29 -34.39
CA ALA A 90 35.67 -10.55 -33.12
C ALA A 90 34.74 -11.23 -32.11
N ASN A 91 35.29 -11.75 -31.02
CA ASN A 91 34.51 -12.43 -30.00
C ASN A 91 33.59 -11.40 -29.32
N PRO A 92 32.26 -11.62 -29.30
CA PRO A 92 31.30 -10.68 -28.68
C PRO A 92 31.39 -10.66 -27.14
N THR A 93 32.38 -11.34 -26.55
CA THR A 93 32.63 -11.44 -25.11
C THR A 93 32.76 -10.07 -24.44
N GLU A 94 33.35 -9.09 -25.12
CA GLU A 94 33.51 -7.74 -24.57
C GLU A 94 32.17 -6.99 -24.49
N GLU A 95 31.31 -7.11 -25.51
CA GLU A 95 29.96 -6.53 -25.49
C GLU A 95 29.08 -7.18 -24.41
N TYR A 96 29.14 -8.52 -24.27
CA TYR A 96 28.43 -9.22 -23.20
C TYR A 96 28.96 -8.83 -21.82
N ALA A 97 30.27 -8.71 -21.65
CA ALA A 97 30.88 -8.29 -20.38
C ALA A 97 30.41 -6.88 -19.99
N GLN A 98 30.38 -5.94 -20.94
CA GLN A 98 29.88 -4.59 -20.71
C GLN A 98 28.38 -4.58 -20.37
N LEU A 99 27.56 -5.36 -21.08
CA LEU A 99 26.12 -5.48 -20.79
C LEU A 99 25.87 -6.02 -19.38
N PHE A 100 26.52 -7.12 -19.00
CA PHE A 100 26.37 -7.70 -17.66
C PHE A 100 26.90 -6.77 -16.58
N ALA A 101 28.03 -6.11 -16.80
CA ALA A 101 28.57 -5.12 -15.87
C ALA A 101 27.58 -3.97 -15.64
N ALA A 102 26.93 -3.46 -16.70
CA ALA A 102 25.92 -2.40 -16.58
C ALA A 102 24.68 -2.88 -15.80
N LEU A 103 24.19 -4.10 -16.06
CA LEU A 103 23.04 -4.67 -15.37
C LEU A 103 23.29 -4.91 -13.88
N ILE A 104 24.46 -5.48 -13.55
CA ILE A 104 24.90 -5.75 -12.18
C ILE A 104 25.11 -4.43 -11.43
N ALA A 105 25.82 -3.46 -12.02
CA ALA A 105 26.09 -2.18 -11.38
C ALA A 105 24.80 -1.39 -11.12
N ARG A 106 23.87 -1.40 -12.07
CA ARG A 106 22.55 -0.77 -11.88
C ARG A 106 21.76 -1.46 -10.77
N THR A 107 21.67 -2.78 -10.78
CA THR A 107 20.90 -3.53 -9.78
C THR A 107 21.51 -3.37 -8.38
N ALA A 108 22.83 -3.36 -8.26
CA ALA A 108 23.52 -3.05 -7.01
C ALA A 108 23.22 -1.62 -6.53
N LYS A 109 23.18 -0.64 -7.44
CA LYS A 109 22.82 0.72 -7.09
C LYS A 109 21.36 0.86 -6.66
N ASP A 110 20.45 0.15 -7.31
CA ASP A 110 19.03 0.09 -6.93
C ASP A 110 18.88 -0.51 -5.51
N ILE A 111 19.70 -1.52 -5.15
CA ILE A 111 19.77 -2.06 -3.78
C ILE A 111 20.24 -1.00 -2.79
N ASP A 112 21.34 -0.29 -3.08
CA ASP A 112 21.86 0.76 -2.18
C ASP A 112 20.79 1.84 -1.90
N VAL A 113 20.10 2.31 -2.94
CA VAL A 113 19.03 3.30 -2.80
C VAL A 113 17.86 2.75 -1.97
N LEU A 114 17.52 1.47 -2.15
CA LEU A 114 16.46 0.84 -1.37
C LEU A 114 16.86 0.69 0.10
N ILE A 115 18.12 0.35 0.39
CA ILE A 115 18.68 0.30 1.75
C ILE A 115 18.59 1.68 2.42
N ASP A 116 19.00 2.73 1.71
CA ASP A 116 18.90 4.12 2.20
C ASP A 116 17.45 4.57 2.43
N SER A 117 16.49 3.92 1.75
CA SER A 117 15.06 4.19 1.88
C SER A 117 14.39 3.38 2.99
N LEU A 118 15.10 2.44 3.62
CA LEU A 118 14.56 1.68 4.73
C LEU A 118 14.30 2.60 5.93
N PRO A 119 13.24 2.36 6.72
CA PRO A 119 13.06 3.05 7.98
C PRO A 119 14.26 2.79 8.90
N SER A 120 14.73 3.83 9.59
CA SER A 120 15.95 3.78 10.41
C SER A 120 15.85 2.81 11.59
N GLU A 121 16.96 2.11 11.85
CA GLU A 121 17.09 1.07 12.89
C GLU A 121 17.04 1.62 14.33
N GLU A 122 17.15 2.95 14.52
CA GLU A 122 17.05 3.63 15.83
C GLU A 122 15.63 3.55 16.42
N SER A 123 14.67 3.09 15.62
CA SER A 123 13.32 2.80 16.05
C SER A 123 13.28 1.50 16.86
N THR A 124 13.88 1.50 18.04
CA THR A 124 13.74 0.40 19.01
C THR A 124 12.26 0.06 19.16
N ALA A 125 11.92 -1.23 19.29
CA ALA A 125 10.53 -1.69 19.41
C ALA A 125 9.75 -0.92 20.50
N ALA A 126 10.45 -0.46 21.54
CA ALA A 126 9.90 0.41 22.59
C ALA A 126 9.51 1.81 22.10
N LEU A 127 10.34 2.49 21.31
CA LEU A 127 10.01 3.80 20.73
C LEU A 127 8.91 3.71 19.66
N GLN A 128 8.88 2.61 18.90
CA GLN A 128 7.78 2.33 17.97
C GLN A 128 6.47 2.12 18.72
N ALA A 129 6.47 1.30 19.77
CA ALA A 129 5.31 1.07 20.62
C ALA A 129 4.83 2.38 21.26
N ALA A 130 5.72 3.20 21.80
CA ALA A 130 5.37 4.50 22.37
C ALA A 130 4.76 5.45 21.32
N SER A 131 5.33 5.48 20.11
CA SER A 131 4.80 6.28 19.00
C SER A 131 3.43 5.79 18.55
N LEU A 132 3.20 4.48 18.53
CA LEU A 132 1.90 3.88 18.23
C LEU A 132 0.86 4.28 19.26
N TYR A 133 1.17 4.16 20.56
CA TYR A 133 0.25 4.57 21.62
C TYR A 133 -0.15 6.04 21.51
N LYS A 134 0.82 6.92 21.26
CA LYS A 134 0.56 8.34 21.05
C LYS A 134 -0.35 8.57 19.84
N LEU A 135 -0.09 7.88 18.73
CA LEU A 135 -0.93 7.99 17.54
C LEU A 135 -2.35 7.48 17.76
N GLU A 136 -2.52 6.40 18.53
CA GLU A 136 -3.82 5.86 18.91
C GLU A 136 -4.61 6.84 19.78
N GLU A 137 -3.94 7.52 20.71
CA GLU A 137 -4.52 8.58 21.52
C GLU A 137 -4.97 9.77 20.65
N GLU A 138 -4.09 10.28 19.79
CA GLU A 138 -4.40 11.37 18.84
C GLU A 138 -5.57 10.99 17.91
N ASN A 139 -5.63 9.73 17.44
CA ASN A 139 -6.73 9.23 16.61
C ASN A 139 -8.05 9.17 17.39
N HIS A 140 -7.99 8.70 18.64
CA HIS A 140 -9.17 8.66 19.50
C HIS A 140 -9.72 10.07 19.76
N GLU A 141 -8.86 11.01 20.10
CA GLU A 141 -9.23 12.41 20.31
C GLU A 141 -9.85 13.02 19.05
N ALA A 142 -9.23 12.80 17.88
CA ALA A 142 -9.77 13.26 16.61
C ALA A 142 -11.15 12.65 16.29
N ALA A 143 -11.36 11.37 16.60
CA ALA A 143 -12.65 10.70 16.44
C ALA A 143 -13.72 11.29 17.36
N THR A 144 -13.41 11.53 18.64
CA THR A 144 -14.33 12.18 19.58
C THR A 144 -14.68 13.60 19.14
N CYS A 145 -13.70 14.36 18.66
CA CYS A 145 -13.94 15.69 18.12
C CYS A 145 -14.88 15.64 16.90
N LEU A 146 -14.65 14.68 16.00
CA LEU A 146 -15.52 14.47 14.84
C LEU A 146 -16.95 14.10 15.25
N GLU A 147 -17.12 13.23 16.26
CA GLU A 147 -18.44 12.86 16.79
C GLU A 147 -19.20 14.07 17.33
N ASP A 148 -18.55 14.97 18.07
CA ASP A 148 -19.18 16.22 18.56
C ASP A 148 -19.60 17.13 17.41
N VAL A 149 -18.74 17.31 16.41
CA VAL A 149 -19.05 18.13 15.23
C VAL A 149 -20.22 17.54 14.43
N VAL A 150 -20.24 16.23 14.21
CA VAL A 150 -21.34 15.54 13.51
C VAL A 150 -22.64 15.68 14.30
N TYR A 151 -22.61 15.44 15.62
CA TYR A 151 -23.78 15.58 16.48
C TYR A 151 -24.37 17.00 16.42
N ARG A 152 -23.53 18.02 16.48
CA ARG A 152 -23.97 19.43 16.31
C ARG A 152 -24.54 19.69 14.92
N GLY A 153 -23.94 19.09 13.90
CA GLY A 153 -24.43 19.13 12.53
C GLY A 153 -25.84 18.56 12.39
N ASP A 154 -26.09 17.38 12.97
CA ASP A 154 -27.39 16.72 12.95
C ASP A 154 -28.47 17.54 13.67
N MET A 155 -28.14 18.08 14.84
CA MET A 155 -29.05 18.97 15.57
C MET A 155 -29.44 20.23 14.78
N LEU A 156 -28.49 20.80 14.04
CA LEU A 156 -28.76 21.96 13.19
C LEU A 156 -29.63 21.57 12.00
N LEU A 157 -29.35 20.42 11.38
CA LEU A 157 -30.13 19.90 10.27
C LEU A 157 -31.58 19.66 10.67
N GLU A 158 -31.83 19.06 11.84
CA GLU A 158 -33.18 18.82 12.36
C GLU A 158 -33.95 20.14 12.55
N LYS A 159 -33.30 21.18 13.10
CA LYS A 159 -33.91 22.52 13.23
C LYS A 159 -34.29 23.13 11.90
N ILE A 160 -33.42 23.01 10.89
CA ILE A 160 -33.68 23.51 9.54
C ILE A 160 -34.85 22.75 8.92
N GLN A 161 -34.88 21.42 9.06
CA GLN A 161 -35.98 20.59 8.55
C GLN A 161 -37.32 20.94 9.22
N SER A 162 -37.33 21.17 10.53
CA SER A 162 -38.52 21.64 11.25
C SER A 162 -39.01 22.99 10.73
N ALA A 163 -38.11 23.96 10.58
CA ALA A 163 -38.47 25.28 10.07
C ALA A 163 -39.01 25.22 8.63
N LEU A 164 -38.42 24.38 7.77
CA LEU A 164 -38.91 24.15 6.41
C LEU A 164 -40.30 23.51 6.40
N ALA A 165 -40.56 22.55 7.30
CA ALA A 165 -41.88 21.93 7.45
C ALA A 165 -42.94 22.95 7.91
N ASP A 166 -42.61 23.81 8.88
CA ASP A 166 -43.50 24.87 9.36
C ASP A 166 -43.84 25.89 8.26
N ILE A 167 -42.85 26.27 7.44
CA ILE A 167 -43.05 27.13 6.28
C ILE A 167 -44.00 26.43 5.29
N ALA A 168 -43.72 25.19 4.92
CA ALA A 168 -44.55 24.44 3.98
C ALA A 168 -46.00 24.31 4.47
N GLN A 169 -46.21 24.00 5.75
CA GLN A 169 -47.55 23.92 6.34
C GLN A 169 -48.25 25.28 6.38
N SER A 170 -47.54 26.36 6.71
CA SER A 170 -48.10 27.72 6.73
C SER A 170 -48.54 28.17 5.34
N GLN A 171 -47.78 27.83 4.30
CA GLN A 171 -48.15 28.10 2.90
C GLN A 171 -49.40 27.32 2.49
N LEU A 172 -49.50 26.03 2.84
CA LEU A 172 -50.70 25.22 2.56
C LEU A 172 -51.95 25.76 3.28
N LYS A 173 -51.83 26.10 4.57
CA LYS A 173 -52.93 26.70 5.34
C LYS A 173 -53.41 28.01 4.72
N THR A 174 -52.50 28.92 4.39
CA THR A 174 -52.85 30.22 3.78
C THR A 174 -53.60 30.05 2.46
N ARG A 175 -53.19 29.08 1.63
CA ARG A 175 -53.84 28.76 0.35
C ARG A 175 -55.22 28.10 0.52
N SER A 176 -55.41 27.29 1.55
CA SER A 176 -56.72 26.71 1.89
C SER A 176 -57.71 27.75 2.43
N VAL A 177 -57.23 28.74 3.19
CA VAL A 177 -58.06 29.83 3.74
C VAL A 177 -58.50 30.80 2.63
N THR A 178 -57.63 31.12 1.68
CA THR A 178 -58.00 31.96 0.51
C THR A 178 -59.03 31.29 -0.40
N HIS A 179 -59.01 29.96 -0.54
CA HIS A 179 -60.02 29.22 -1.31
C HIS A 179 -61.38 29.12 -0.59
N SER A 180 -61.37 29.11 0.74
CA SER A 180 -62.59 29.06 1.56
C SER A 180 -63.33 30.40 1.63
N GLN A 181 -62.66 31.51 1.34
CA GLN A 181 -63.24 32.87 1.33
C GLN A 181 -63.69 33.36 -0.06
N SER A 182 -63.46 32.61 -1.14
CA SER A 182 -63.91 32.98 -2.50
C SER A 182 -65.32 32.50 -2.86
N LEU A 183 -66.11 32.03 -1.89
CA LEU A 183 -67.55 31.79 -2.06
C LEU A 183 -68.33 32.76 -1.14
N PRO A 184 -68.71 33.95 -1.63
CA PRO A 184 -69.92 34.61 -1.17
C PRO A 184 -71.13 34.02 -1.90
N ASP A 185 -72.18 33.79 -1.13
CA ASP A 185 -73.51 33.41 -1.60
C ASP A 185 -74.08 34.40 -2.63
N SER A 186 -74.84 33.83 -3.58
CA SER A 186 -75.78 34.44 -4.55
C SER A 186 -75.23 35.06 -5.83
#